data_AF-A0A5M9HW01-F1
#
_entry.id   AF-A0A5M9HW01-F1
#
_cell.length_a   1.000
_cell.length_b   1.000
_cell.length_c   1.000
_cell.angle_alpha   90.00
_cell.angle_beta   90.00
_cell.angle_gamma   90.00
#
_symmetry.space_group_name_H-M   'P 1'
#
loop_
_entity.id
_entity.type
_entity.pdbx_description
1 polymer ?
#
loop_
_entity_poly.entity_id
_entity_poly.type
_entity_poly.pdbx_seq_one_letter_code
_entity_poly.pdbx_strand_id
1 'polypeptide(L)'
;MDNKELFKLTEHEKKMKNFYQTTGREILTTPLNFEQYEQLMDEHPEFPDVREFYRTTTSFGYGTTLAREGVFADRNEVDMNINGRYSYPLLHNHTFFEIIYVYRGSCINYIEDTFIEMKQGDFCFLAPDSMHTIVSVNDEDIIMNLILSRDSFECFFLEMLREKNLISDFFRRVLYDRAATPFILFPTGGDFRIDGLWMAMYQERISGKYAYEKCIALYARILFLYLIRSYEMMAVVPGYASAKTDHHIVAMLGYIAANYSNVTLRSLAEFFCYNESYVSRMLKTHTGKTFNEIVNDLRMEHAKEMLGNTDKTIGEISQEVGCFDSSHLSKKFRGKYGVSPKEYRKKLKEDLN
;
A
#
# COMPACT_ATOMS: atom_id res chain seq x y z
N MET A 1 8.81 -21.17 12.08
CA MET A 1 8.28 -20.61 13.33
C MET A 1 6.79 -20.41 13.15
N ASP A 2 5.97 -20.74 14.16
CA ASP A 2 4.51 -20.59 14.08
C ASP A 2 4.17 -19.09 14.04
N ASN A 3 3.46 -18.62 13.01
CA ASN A 3 3.08 -17.21 12.84
C ASN A 3 2.26 -16.67 14.04
N LYS A 4 1.80 -17.54 14.94
CA LYS A 4 1.08 -17.18 16.18
C LYS A 4 1.87 -16.31 17.15
N GLU A 5 3.20 -16.37 17.17
CA GLU A 5 3.99 -15.52 18.07
C GLU A 5 3.92 -14.03 17.68
N LEU A 6 3.71 -13.73 16.40
CA LEU A 6 3.56 -12.37 15.88
C LEU A 6 2.35 -11.62 16.48
N PHE A 7 1.31 -12.37 16.83
CA PHE A 7 0.06 -11.84 17.39
C PHE A 7 0.11 -11.70 18.92
N LYS A 8 1.20 -12.12 19.57
CA LYS A 8 1.36 -11.95 21.02
C LYS A 8 2.10 -10.65 21.29
N LEU A 9 1.63 -9.93 22.31
CA LEU A 9 2.39 -8.80 22.87
C LEU A 9 3.62 -9.35 23.60
N THR A 10 4.77 -8.74 23.34
CA THR A 10 5.99 -8.91 24.14
C THR A 10 5.79 -8.35 25.55
N GLU A 11 6.66 -8.72 26.50
CA GLU A 11 6.59 -8.16 27.86
C GLU A 11 6.78 -6.63 27.87
N HIS A 12 7.61 -6.09 26.98
CA HIS A 12 7.76 -4.66 26.81
C HIS A 12 6.46 -4.00 26.32
N GLU A 13 5.84 -4.55 25.27
CA GLU A 13 4.56 -4.03 24.75
C GLU A 13 3.44 -4.13 25.78
N LYS A 14 3.42 -5.18 26.63
CA LYS A 14 2.46 -5.27 27.75
C LYS A 14 2.66 -4.14 28.77
N LYS A 15 3.93 -3.81 29.10
CA LYS A 15 4.26 -2.68 29.99
C LYS A 15 3.81 -1.36 29.38
N MET A 16 4.11 -1.14 28.09
CA MET A 16 3.71 0.05 27.35
C MET A 16 2.19 0.18 27.20
N LYS A 17 1.49 -0.92 26.95
CA LYS A 17 0.03 -0.96 26.96
C LYS A 17 -0.56 -0.58 28.31
N ASN A 18 0.00 -1.06 29.41
CA ASN A 18 -0.45 -0.67 30.75
C ASN A 18 -0.23 0.84 30.99
N PHE A 19 0.91 1.37 30.53
CA PHE A 19 1.17 2.82 30.55
C PHE A 19 0.12 3.58 29.72
N TYR A 20 -0.14 3.16 28.48
CA TYR A 20 -1.18 3.72 27.61
C TYR A 20 -2.57 3.77 28.27
N GLN A 21 -2.96 2.67 28.93
CA GLN A 21 -4.29 2.54 29.55
C GLN A 21 -4.48 3.35 30.84
N THR A 22 -3.39 3.81 31.46
CA THR A 22 -3.43 4.51 32.75
C THR A 22 -3.21 6.01 32.59
N THR A 23 -2.00 6.42 32.20
CA THR A 23 -1.59 7.84 32.15
C THR A 23 -0.98 8.25 30.81
N GLY A 24 -0.52 7.29 30.01
CA GLY A 24 0.26 7.53 28.79
C GLY A 24 -0.54 7.72 27.51
N ARG A 25 -1.88 7.83 27.56
CA ARG A 25 -2.71 7.84 26.35
C ARG A 25 -2.33 8.97 25.38
N GLU A 26 -2.30 10.20 25.86
CA GLU A 26 -1.97 11.38 25.03
C GLU A 26 -0.51 11.34 24.55
N ILE A 27 0.39 10.87 25.42
CA ILE A 27 1.83 10.74 25.17
C ILE A 27 2.12 9.77 24.02
N LEU A 28 1.41 8.63 23.97
CA LEU A 28 1.64 7.61 22.95
C LEU A 28 0.85 7.83 21.65
N THR A 29 -0.02 8.84 21.60
CA THR A 29 -0.80 9.18 20.40
C THR A 29 -0.36 10.47 19.71
N THR A 30 0.59 11.21 20.32
CA THR A 30 1.03 12.52 19.84
C THR A 30 2.53 12.47 19.56
N PRO A 31 3.00 12.88 18.37
CA PRO A 31 4.43 12.94 18.07
C PRO A 31 5.22 13.72 19.11
N LEU A 32 6.36 13.17 19.50
CA LEU A 32 7.28 13.77 20.48
C LEU A 32 8.63 13.99 19.81
N ASN A 33 9.20 15.18 19.95
CA ASN A 33 10.60 15.37 19.65
C ASN A 33 11.48 14.82 20.80
N PHE A 34 12.77 14.65 20.54
CA PHE A 34 13.66 14.01 21.51
C PHE A 34 13.84 14.82 22.80
N GLU A 35 13.89 16.16 22.72
CA GLU A 35 14.01 17.04 23.89
C GLU A 35 12.78 16.93 24.81
N GLN A 36 11.58 16.94 24.23
CA GLN A 36 10.32 16.72 24.96
C GLN A 36 10.30 15.36 25.64
N TYR A 37 10.83 14.34 24.96
CA TYR A 37 10.93 13.00 25.53
C TYR A 37 11.94 12.92 26.68
N GLU A 38 13.12 13.53 26.55
CA GLU A 38 14.10 13.58 27.64
C GLU A 38 13.54 14.28 28.87
N GLN A 39 12.91 15.44 28.69
CA GLN A 39 12.25 16.15 29.78
C GLN A 39 11.17 15.28 30.44
N LEU A 40 10.34 14.60 29.65
CA LEU A 40 9.32 13.70 30.16
C LEU A 40 9.92 12.56 31.01
N MET A 41 11.03 11.96 30.58
CA MET A 41 11.69 10.88 31.31
C MET A 41 12.39 11.37 32.58
N ASP A 42 12.87 12.62 32.60
CA ASP A 42 13.48 13.22 33.79
C ASP A 42 12.43 13.62 34.83
N GLU A 43 11.27 14.12 34.40
CA GLU A 43 10.13 14.44 35.28
C GLU A 43 9.41 13.20 35.81
N HIS A 44 9.41 12.11 35.03
CA HIS A 44 8.72 10.85 35.33
C HIS A 44 9.65 9.63 35.22
N PRO A 45 10.60 9.46 36.16
CA PRO A 45 11.56 8.34 36.13
C PRO A 45 10.90 6.96 36.31
N GLU A 46 9.64 6.90 36.73
CA GLU A 46 8.84 5.68 36.80
C GLU A 46 8.33 5.19 35.43
N PHE A 47 8.34 6.05 34.40
CA PHE A 47 7.90 5.68 33.06
C PHE A 47 8.88 4.73 32.37
N PRO A 48 8.42 3.92 31.40
CA PRO A 48 9.32 3.08 30.61
C PRO A 48 10.32 3.93 29.80
N ASP A 49 11.60 3.88 30.18
CA ASP A 49 12.66 4.63 29.49
C ASP A 49 13.28 3.81 28.36
N VAL A 50 13.41 4.43 27.17
CA VAL A 50 14.02 3.87 25.96
C VAL A 50 15.22 4.69 25.46
N ARG A 51 15.74 5.65 26.23
CA ARG A 51 16.90 6.48 25.87
C ARG A 51 18.12 5.67 25.45
N GLU A 52 18.38 4.53 26.09
CA GLU A 52 19.53 3.67 25.77
C GLU A 52 19.47 3.13 24.33
N PHE A 53 18.27 2.83 23.82
CA PHE A 53 18.09 2.39 22.44
C PHE A 53 18.50 3.50 21.46
N TYR A 54 18.02 4.72 21.66
CA TYR A 54 18.36 5.84 20.78
C TYR A 54 19.83 6.23 20.90
N ARG A 55 20.42 6.16 22.10
CA ARG A 55 21.83 6.45 22.32
C ARG A 55 22.76 5.52 21.54
N THR A 56 22.34 4.28 21.33
CA THR A 56 23.16 3.25 20.66
C THR A 56 22.89 3.12 19.17
N THR A 57 21.77 3.65 18.66
CA THR A 57 21.31 3.46 17.28
C THR A 57 21.33 4.74 16.44
N THR A 58 21.48 5.92 17.06
CA THR A 58 21.48 7.22 16.37
C THR A 58 22.89 7.72 16.07
N SER A 59 23.02 8.47 14.98
CA SER A 59 24.22 9.22 14.66
C SER A 59 24.51 10.24 15.76
N PHE A 60 25.72 10.23 16.32
CA PHE A 60 26.18 11.17 17.36
C PHE A 60 25.51 11.04 18.75
N GLY A 61 24.81 9.94 19.05
CA GLY A 61 24.35 9.57 20.41
C GLY A 61 23.19 10.40 20.98
N TYR A 62 22.80 11.48 20.31
CA TYR A 62 21.67 12.37 20.63
C TYR A 62 20.97 12.92 19.37
N GLY A 63 21.30 12.40 18.18
CA GLY A 63 20.64 12.79 16.94
C GLY A 63 19.30 12.08 16.79
N THR A 64 18.34 12.71 16.12
CA THR A 64 17.11 12.01 15.66
C THR A 64 17.36 11.18 14.40
N THR A 65 18.60 11.14 13.90
CA THR A 65 18.95 10.39 12.69
C THR A 65 19.50 9.01 13.01
N LEU A 66 18.68 7.99 12.76
CA LEU A 66 19.08 6.59 12.79
C LEU A 66 20.07 6.31 11.65
N ALA A 67 21.31 6.02 12.04
CA ALA A 67 22.37 5.68 11.09
C ALA A 67 22.29 4.22 10.70
N ARG A 68 22.74 3.92 9.48
CA ARG A 68 22.86 2.56 8.99
C ARG A 68 23.63 1.67 9.97
N GLU A 69 24.74 2.17 10.50
CA GLU A 69 25.64 1.45 11.41
C GLU A 69 24.97 1.08 12.75
N GLY A 70 23.92 1.81 13.15
CA GLY A 70 23.17 1.58 14.37
C GLY A 70 21.98 0.64 14.21
N VAL A 71 21.44 0.50 12.99
CA VAL A 71 20.19 -0.25 12.73
C VAL A 71 20.43 -1.55 11.96
N PHE A 72 21.40 -1.60 11.05
CA PHE A 72 21.76 -2.83 10.36
C PHE A 72 22.73 -3.64 11.21
N ALA A 73 22.38 -4.90 11.50
CA ALA A 73 23.35 -5.85 12.06
C ALA A 73 24.53 -6.03 11.08
N ASP A 74 25.77 -6.12 11.62
CA ASP A 74 27.06 -6.12 10.90
C ASP A 74 27.01 -6.54 9.42
N ARG A 75 27.26 -5.57 8.52
CA ARG A 75 27.38 -5.68 7.05
C ARG A 75 26.10 -5.99 6.26
N ASN A 76 24.94 -6.07 6.89
CA ASN A 76 23.69 -6.22 6.16
C ASN A 76 23.33 -4.94 5.39
N GLU A 77 22.76 -5.11 4.21
CA GLU A 77 22.30 -4.02 3.33
C GLU A 77 20.77 -3.97 3.23
N VAL A 78 20.10 -5.01 3.71
CA VAL A 78 18.64 -5.13 3.80
C VAL A 78 18.29 -5.82 5.12
N ASP A 79 17.28 -5.34 5.81
CA ASP A 79 16.75 -6.03 6.99
C ASP A 79 15.25 -5.83 7.18
N MET A 80 14.62 -6.67 8.00
CA MET A 80 13.24 -6.50 8.44
C MET A 80 13.14 -6.33 9.94
N ASN A 81 12.28 -5.41 10.37
CA ASN A 81 11.91 -5.23 11.76
C ASN A 81 10.38 -5.14 11.92
N ILE A 82 9.91 -5.27 13.15
CA ILE A 82 8.52 -5.06 13.53
C ILE A 82 8.48 -3.78 14.36
N ASN A 83 7.62 -2.85 13.99
CA ASN A 83 7.35 -1.67 14.79
C ASN A 83 6.62 -2.09 16.07
N GLY A 84 7.19 -1.78 17.23
CA GLY A 84 6.60 -2.15 18.52
C GLY A 84 5.25 -1.45 18.73
N ARG A 85 4.24 -2.22 19.13
CA ARG A 85 2.94 -1.65 19.53
C ARG A 85 3.10 -0.83 20.81
N TYR A 86 2.32 0.24 20.94
CA TYR A 86 2.36 1.14 22.10
C TYR A 86 3.72 1.82 22.32
N SER A 87 4.60 1.88 21.31
CA SER A 87 5.89 2.56 21.43
C SER A 87 5.72 4.08 21.52
N TYR A 88 6.70 4.77 22.13
CA TYR A 88 6.75 6.23 22.08
C TYR A 88 6.87 6.69 20.61
N PRO A 89 6.00 7.61 20.15
CA PRO A 89 6.06 8.14 18.80
C PRO A 89 7.13 9.23 18.68
N LEU A 90 8.39 8.82 18.82
CA LEU A 90 9.54 9.72 18.75
C LEU A 90 9.86 10.06 17.30
N LEU A 91 9.86 11.35 16.99
CA LEU A 91 10.24 11.86 15.69
C LEU A 91 11.71 11.55 15.41
N HIS A 92 11.95 10.85 14.31
CA HIS A 92 13.27 10.48 13.84
C HIS A 92 13.33 10.48 12.31
N ASN A 93 14.54 10.50 11.77
CA ASN A 93 14.77 10.20 10.36
C ASN A 93 15.88 9.16 10.24
N HIS A 94 16.18 8.71 9.02
CA HIS A 94 17.16 7.67 8.79
C HIS A 94 17.93 7.87 7.47
N THR A 95 19.18 7.40 7.42
CA THR A 95 20.04 7.52 6.23
C THR A 95 19.80 6.46 5.17
N PHE A 96 18.80 5.59 5.38
CA PHE A 96 18.43 4.46 4.54
C PHE A 96 16.98 4.58 4.07
N PHE A 97 16.55 3.71 3.17
CA PHE A 97 15.16 3.62 2.74
C PHE A 97 14.36 2.74 3.70
N GLU A 98 13.12 3.13 3.99
CA GLU A 98 12.20 2.33 4.78
C GLU A 98 10.92 2.05 3.98
N ILE A 99 10.44 0.82 4.05
CA ILE A 99 9.13 0.43 3.54
C ILE A 99 8.31 -0.10 4.70
N ILE A 100 7.23 0.58 4.99
CA ILE A 100 6.31 0.26 6.09
C ILE A 100 5.14 -0.51 5.50
N TYR A 101 4.85 -1.68 6.06
CA TYR A 101 3.69 -2.48 5.69
C TYR A 101 2.78 -2.75 6.87
N VAL A 102 1.50 -2.43 6.73
CA VAL A 102 0.48 -2.80 7.72
C VAL A 102 -0.03 -4.20 7.41
N TYR A 103 0.61 -5.21 8.00
CA TYR A 103 0.19 -6.60 7.82
C TYR A 103 -1.17 -6.89 8.46
N ARG A 104 -1.44 -6.29 9.62
CA ARG A 104 -2.71 -6.36 10.35
C ARG A 104 -2.98 -5.03 11.08
N GLY A 105 -4.25 -4.68 11.24
CA GLY A 105 -4.67 -3.49 11.98
C GLY A 105 -4.46 -2.18 11.21
N SER A 106 -3.94 -1.15 11.88
CA SER A 106 -3.74 0.18 11.32
C SER A 106 -2.66 0.98 12.05
N CYS A 107 -2.17 2.05 11.44
CA CYS A 107 -1.41 3.10 12.13
C CYS A 107 -1.66 4.47 11.56
N ILE A 108 -1.15 5.46 12.29
CA ILE A 108 -0.91 6.80 11.77
C ILE A 108 0.60 6.97 11.61
N ASN A 109 1.05 7.30 10.42
CA ASN A 109 2.44 7.66 10.16
C ASN A 109 2.51 9.17 9.95
N TYR A 110 3.10 9.88 10.91
CA TYR A 110 3.38 11.32 10.82
C TYR A 110 4.67 11.49 10.04
N ILE A 111 4.66 12.29 8.99
CA ILE A 111 5.81 12.49 8.09
C ILE A 111 5.91 13.98 7.78
N GLU A 112 7.02 14.61 8.16
CA GLU A 112 7.22 16.06 8.09
C GLU A 112 6.03 16.82 8.73
N ASP A 113 5.40 17.73 7.98
CA ASP A 113 4.25 18.53 8.41
C ASP A 113 2.88 17.86 8.14
N THR A 114 2.86 16.57 7.79
CA THR A 114 1.62 15.85 7.47
C THR A 114 1.53 14.51 8.18
N PHE A 115 0.40 13.82 8.01
CA PHE A 115 0.23 12.44 8.47
C PHE A 115 -0.60 11.64 7.48
N ILE A 116 -0.36 10.34 7.46
CA ILE A 116 -1.15 9.38 6.70
C ILE A 116 -1.72 8.32 7.64
N GLU A 117 -3.01 8.03 7.47
CA GLU A 117 -3.64 6.86 8.09
C GLU A 117 -3.41 5.67 7.17
N MET A 118 -2.72 4.64 7.67
CA MET A 118 -2.44 3.42 6.95
C MET A 118 -3.30 2.28 7.52
N LYS A 119 -3.95 1.53 6.63
CA LYS A 119 -4.81 0.40 6.98
C LYS A 119 -4.17 -0.90 6.54
N GLN A 120 -4.69 -2.01 7.03
CA GLN A 120 -4.24 -3.34 6.64
C GLN A 120 -4.09 -3.48 5.12
N GLY A 121 -2.90 -3.86 4.67
CA GLY A 121 -2.54 -3.98 3.26
C GLY A 121 -1.86 -2.75 2.66
N ASP A 122 -1.79 -1.62 3.37
CA ASP A 122 -1.13 -0.43 2.85
C ASP A 122 0.39 -0.50 2.98
N PHE A 123 1.07 -0.04 1.93
CA PHE A 123 2.52 0.13 1.88
C PHE A 123 2.88 1.60 1.84
N CYS A 124 3.76 2.05 2.72
CA CYS A 124 4.39 3.36 2.60
C CYS A 124 5.88 3.18 2.34
N PHE A 125 6.34 3.68 1.19
CA PHE A 125 7.75 3.81 0.91
C PHE A 125 8.22 5.18 1.38
N LEU A 126 9.15 5.23 2.32
CA LEU A 126 9.68 6.44 2.93
C LEU A 126 11.12 6.70 2.46
N ALA A 127 11.36 7.93 2.03
CA ALA A 127 12.66 8.39 1.56
C ALA A 127 13.63 8.62 2.75
N PRO A 128 14.95 8.43 2.55
CA PRO A 128 15.95 8.82 3.54
C PRO A 128 15.82 10.29 3.93
N ASP A 129 16.31 10.61 5.12
CA ASP A 129 16.34 11.95 5.73
C ASP A 129 14.95 12.55 6.06
N SER A 130 13.85 11.89 5.67
CA SER A 130 12.48 12.30 6.00
C SER A 130 12.21 12.13 7.49
N MET A 131 11.76 13.18 8.16
CA MET A 131 11.39 13.13 9.58
C MET A 131 10.02 12.47 9.71
N HIS A 132 9.91 11.43 10.54
CA HIS A 132 8.66 10.70 10.71
C HIS A 132 8.53 10.02 12.08
N THR A 133 7.31 9.54 12.38
CA THR A 133 7.05 8.61 13.48
C THR A 133 5.74 7.84 13.25
N ILE A 134 5.68 6.60 13.75
CA ILE A 134 4.49 5.74 13.66
C ILE A 134 3.79 5.68 15.01
N VAL A 135 2.48 5.93 15.00
CA VAL A 135 1.57 5.70 16.13
C VAL A 135 0.78 4.42 15.86
N SER A 136 0.91 3.44 16.75
CA SER A 136 0.14 2.20 16.77
C SER A 136 -0.14 1.80 18.21
N VAL A 137 -1.42 1.71 18.57
CA VAL A 137 -1.89 1.56 19.96
C VAL A 137 -3.02 0.54 20.10
N ASN A 138 -3.08 -0.45 19.19
CA ASN A 138 -3.98 -1.60 19.30
C ASN A 138 -3.21 -2.92 19.38
N ASP A 139 -3.82 -3.93 20.00
CA ASP A 139 -3.19 -5.24 20.18
C ASP A 139 -3.00 -5.98 18.84
N GLU A 140 -3.96 -5.82 17.92
CA GLU A 140 -3.95 -6.46 16.61
C GLU A 140 -3.02 -5.80 15.58
N ASP A 141 -2.50 -4.61 15.86
CA ASP A 141 -1.66 -3.88 14.91
C ASP A 141 -0.34 -4.63 14.72
N ILE A 142 -0.04 -4.99 13.47
CA ILE A 142 1.24 -5.61 13.10
C ILE A 142 1.78 -4.83 11.94
N ILE A 143 2.81 -4.04 12.24
CA ILE A 143 3.48 -3.17 11.29
C ILE A 143 4.91 -3.65 11.15
N MET A 144 5.26 -3.94 9.91
CA MET A 144 6.54 -4.52 9.57
C MET A 144 7.26 -3.57 8.64
N ASN A 145 8.51 -3.30 8.94
CA ASN A 145 9.34 -2.43 8.13
C ASN A 145 10.40 -3.26 7.43
N LEU A 146 10.58 -3.01 6.13
CA LEU A 146 11.74 -3.45 5.36
C LEU A 146 12.65 -2.24 5.20
N ILE A 147 13.88 -2.34 5.69
CA ILE A 147 14.89 -1.28 5.56
C ILE A 147 15.94 -1.68 4.52
N LEU A 148 16.34 -0.73 3.68
CA LEU A 148 17.33 -0.95 2.62
C LEU A 148 18.35 0.17 2.60
N SER A 149 19.63 -0.18 2.57
CA SER A 149 20.69 0.81 2.36
C SER A 149 20.52 1.52 1.01
N ARG A 150 21.08 2.73 0.89
CA ARG A 150 21.11 3.46 -0.39
C ARG A 150 21.80 2.65 -1.48
N ASP A 151 22.94 2.03 -1.18
CA ASP A 151 23.72 1.24 -2.13
C ASP A 151 22.93 0.04 -2.65
N SER A 152 22.24 -0.68 -1.77
CA SER A 152 21.37 -1.79 -2.18
C SER A 152 20.18 -1.30 -2.96
N PHE A 153 19.54 -0.22 -2.55
CA PHE A 153 18.43 0.36 -3.31
C PHE A 153 18.89 0.73 -4.73
N GLU A 154 19.99 1.46 -4.88
CA GLU A 154 20.55 1.79 -6.19
C GLU A 154 20.86 0.53 -7.00
N CYS A 155 21.55 -0.46 -6.43
CA CYS A 155 21.85 -1.71 -7.12
C CYS A 155 20.60 -2.52 -7.52
N PHE A 156 19.55 -2.49 -6.70
CA PHE A 156 18.35 -3.32 -6.89
C PHE A 156 17.37 -2.70 -7.87
N PHE A 157 17.31 -1.37 -7.93
CA PHE A 157 16.28 -0.66 -8.67
C PHE A 157 16.80 0.13 -9.87
N LEU A 158 18.13 0.29 -10.07
CA LEU A 158 18.72 1.07 -11.17
C LEU A 158 18.09 0.80 -12.54
N GLU A 159 17.84 -0.48 -12.87
CA GLU A 159 17.25 -0.87 -14.15
C GLU A 159 15.80 -0.42 -14.27
N MET A 160 15.03 -0.51 -13.18
CA MET A 160 13.64 -0.06 -13.11
C MET A 160 13.53 1.47 -13.15
N LEU A 161 14.54 2.19 -12.64
CA LEU A 161 14.63 3.66 -12.73
C LEU A 161 14.86 4.19 -14.15
N ARG A 162 15.16 3.32 -15.12
CA ARG A 162 15.30 3.72 -16.53
C ARG A 162 13.96 3.82 -17.24
N GLU A 163 12.90 3.27 -16.65
CA GLU A 163 11.55 3.33 -17.20
C GLU A 163 10.94 4.72 -17.00
N LYS A 164 10.06 5.14 -17.92
CA LYS A 164 9.36 6.43 -17.87
C LYS A 164 8.01 6.29 -17.18
N ASN A 165 8.04 6.04 -15.89
CA ASN A 165 6.86 5.75 -15.09
C ASN A 165 6.88 6.58 -13.77
N LEU A 166 5.75 6.70 -13.07
CA LEU A 166 5.58 7.58 -11.91
C LEU A 166 6.53 7.20 -10.77
N ILE A 167 6.66 5.90 -10.53
CA ILE A 167 7.49 5.37 -9.45
C ILE A 167 8.97 5.60 -9.73
N SER A 168 9.38 5.37 -10.98
CA SER A 168 10.73 5.66 -11.46
C SER A 168 11.05 7.15 -11.35
N ASP A 169 10.11 8.03 -11.71
CA ASP A 169 10.27 9.48 -11.55
C ASP A 169 10.39 9.87 -10.07
N PHE A 170 9.60 9.28 -9.17
CA PHE A 170 9.74 9.48 -7.72
C PHE A 170 11.12 9.04 -7.23
N PHE A 171 11.51 7.79 -7.50
CA PHE A 171 12.77 7.25 -6.98
C PHE A 171 13.98 7.96 -7.58
N ARG A 172 13.92 8.38 -8.85
CA ARG A 172 14.95 9.23 -9.44
C ARG A 172 15.08 10.54 -8.68
N ARG A 173 13.96 11.16 -8.30
CA ARG A 173 14.00 12.39 -7.50
C ARG A 173 14.58 12.13 -6.12
N VAL A 174 14.16 11.07 -5.43
CA VAL A 174 14.69 10.73 -4.09
C VAL A 174 16.19 10.42 -4.10
N LEU A 175 16.67 9.75 -5.14
CA LEU A 175 18.09 9.40 -5.24
C LEU A 175 18.97 10.55 -5.72
N TYR A 176 18.48 11.39 -6.65
CA TYR A 176 19.33 12.33 -7.39
C TYR A 176 18.91 13.81 -7.27
N ASP A 177 17.68 14.12 -6.86
CA ASP A 177 17.20 15.51 -6.71
C ASP A 177 17.09 15.92 -5.22
N ARG A 178 17.45 17.16 -4.91
CA ARG A 178 17.43 17.70 -3.53
C ARG A 178 16.04 18.02 -2.97
N ALA A 179 14.99 17.90 -3.76
CA ALA A 179 13.61 18.30 -3.41
C ALA A 179 12.62 17.17 -3.70
N ALA A 180 12.91 15.98 -3.19
CA ALA A 180 12.06 14.82 -3.37
C ALA A 180 10.90 14.82 -2.36
N THR A 181 9.77 14.27 -2.79
CA THR A 181 8.63 14.00 -1.92
C THR A 181 9.00 12.94 -0.89
N PRO A 182 8.63 13.10 0.39
CA PRO A 182 9.16 12.25 1.47
C PRO A 182 8.68 10.80 1.38
N PHE A 183 7.54 10.53 0.74
CA PHE A 183 7.03 9.17 0.63
C PHE A 183 6.16 8.90 -0.60
N ILE A 184 5.94 7.61 -0.90
CA ILE A 184 4.85 7.09 -1.73
C ILE A 184 3.99 6.15 -0.90
N LEU A 185 2.66 6.28 -0.97
CA LEU A 185 1.71 5.31 -0.43
C LEU A 185 1.15 4.42 -1.55
N PHE A 186 1.13 3.10 -1.35
CA PHE A 186 0.44 2.14 -2.20
C PHE A 186 -0.72 1.49 -1.42
N PRO A 187 -1.97 1.84 -1.75
CA PRO A 187 -3.14 1.25 -1.11
C PRO A 187 -3.45 -0.12 -1.72
N THR A 188 -2.72 -1.16 -1.32
CA THR A 188 -2.79 -2.46 -2.02
C THR A 188 -4.02 -3.30 -1.66
N GLY A 189 -4.71 -2.95 -0.57
CA GLY A 189 -5.98 -3.57 -0.17
C GLY A 189 -5.88 -5.02 0.31
N GLY A 190 -4.71 -5.46 0.78
CA GLY A 190 -4.50 -6.81 1.33
C GLY A 190 -4.31 -7.88 0.25
N ASP A 191 -3.53 -7.58 -0.79
CA ASP A 191 -3.18 -8.53 -1.83
C ASP A 191 -2.42 -9.74 -1.26
N PHE A 192 -3.01 -10.93 -1.39
CA PHE A 192 -2.45 -12.17 -0.87
C PHE A 192 -1.05 -12.50 -1.42
N ARG A 193 -0.70 -12.01 -2.62
CA ARG A 193 0.64 -12.21 -3.20
C ARG A 193 1.66 -11.38 -2.46
N ILE A 194 1.28 -10.16 -2.10
CA ILE A 194 2.15 -9.28 -1.33
C ILE A 194 2.31 -9.82 0.10
N ASP A 195 1.22 -10.24 0.74
CA ASP A 195 1.27 -10.93 2.04
C ASP A 195 2.23 -12.12 2.01
N GLY A 196 2.15 -12.95 0.96
CA GLY A 196 3.02 -14.10 0.78
C GLY A 196 4.49 -13.73 0.66
N LEU A 197 4.81 -12.71 -0.15
CA LEU A 197 6.19 -12.22 -0.31
C LEU A 197 6.73 -11.61 0.99
N TRP A 198 5.92 -10.81 1.66
CA TRP A 198 6.31 -10.15 2.91
C TRP A 198 6.58 -11.16 4.02
N MET A 199 5.70 -12.14 4.17
CA MET A 199 5.89 -13.22 5.14
C MET A 199 7.07 -14.13 4.80
N ALA A 200 7.38 -14.34 3.51
CA ALA A 200 8.58 -15.08 3.11
C ALA A 200 9.85 -14.34 3.56
N MET A 201 9.94 -13.02 3.35
CA MET A 201 11.06 -12.21 3.83
C MET A 201 11.19 -12.26 5.36
N TYR A 202 10.07 -12.12 6.07
CA TYR A 202 10.06 -12.19 7.53
C TYR A 202 10.55 -13.56 8.04
N GLN A 203 10.12 -14.65 7.39
CA GLN A 203 10.55 -15.99 7.72
C GLN A 203 12.05 -16.22 7.48
N GLU A 204 12.61 -15.69 6.39
CA GLU A 204 14.05 -15.72 6.15
C GLU A 204 14.79 -15.01 7.30
N ARG A 205 14.35 -13.79 7.66
CA ARG A 205 14.95 -12.99 8.73
C ARG A 205 14.98 -13.70 10.08
N ILE A 206 13.84 -14.27 10.51
CA ILE A 206 13.79 -14.96 11.81
C ILE A 206 14.55 -16.30 11.78
N SER A 207 14.68 -16.93 10.61
CA SER A 207 15.42 -18.19 10.50
C SER A 207 16.93 -17.98 10.57
N GLY A 208 17.43 -16.82 10.15
CA GLY A 208 18.85 -16.46 10.19
C GLY A 208 19.77 -17.44 9.46
N LYS A 209 19.25 -18.20 8.48
CA LYS A 209 20.01 -19.20 7.75
C LYS A 209 21.07 -18.54 6.88
N TYR A 210 22.07 -19.33 6.44
CA TYR A 210 23.10 -18.85 5.52
C TYR A 210 22.47 -18.07 4.34
N ALA A 211 22.97 -16.84 4.13
CA ALA A 211 22.54 -15.93 3.07
C ALA A 211 21.07 -15.47 3.11
N TYR A 212 20.42 -15.49 4.28
CA TYR A 212 19.03 -15.01 4.42
C TYR A 212 18.86 -13.57 3.91
N GLU A 213 19.84 -12.67 4.10
CA GLU A 213 19.71 -11.29 3.61
C GLU A 213 19.65 -11.22 2.07
N LYS A 214 20.33 -12.15 1.38
CA LYS A 214 20.26 -12.26 -0.09
C LYS A 214 18.89 -12.76 -0.53
N CYS A 215 18.28 -13.68 0.23
CA CYS A 215 16.91 -14.12 -0.02
C CYS A 215 15.92 -12.97 0.15
N ILE A 216 16.03 -12.20 1.25
CA ILE A 216 15.20 -11.01 1.49
C ILE A 216 15.33 -10.02 0.33
N ALA A 217 16.55 -9.72 -0.11
CA ALA A 217 16.78 -8.83 -1.25
C ALA A 217 16.10 -9.32 -2.54
N LEU A 218 16.14 -10.63 -2.83
CA LEU A 218 15.47 -11.19 -4.02
C LEU A 218 13.94 -11.10 -3.92
N TYR A 219 13.36 -11.42 -2.76
CA TYR A 219 11.92 -11.25 -2.54
C TYR A 219 11.48 -9.80 -2.63
N ALA A 220 12.26 -8.87 -2.06
CA ALA A 220 12.01 -7.45 -2.18
C ALA A 220 11.96 -7.02 -3.65
N ARG A 221 12.93 -7.43 -4.49
CA ARG A 221 12.91 -7.13 -5.93
C ARG A 221 11.65 -7.65 -6.63
N ILE A 222 11.22 -8.87 -6.32
CA ILE A 222 9.96 -9.44 -6.86
C ILE A 222 8.77 -8.58 -6.43
N LEU A 223 8.72 -8.19 -5.15
CA LEU A 223 7.69 -7.33 -4.61
C LEU A 223 7.63 -5.97 -5.32
N PHE A 224 8.76 -5.29 -5.49
CA PHE A 224 8.79 -4.00 -6.17
C PHE A 224 8.35 -4.08 -7.62
N LEU A 225 8.81 -5.11 -8.36
CA LEU A 225 8.32 -5.37 -9.71
C LEU A 225 6.81 -5.59 -9.73
N TYR A 226 6.27 -6.28 -8.72
CA TYR A 226 4.84 -6.49 -8.59
C TYR A 226 4.08 -5.19 -8.26
N LEU A 227 4.58 -4.38 -7.32
CA LEU A 227 4.01 -3.08 -6.96
C LEU A 227 3.97 -2.14 -8.16
N ILE A 228 5.05 -2.07 -8.94
CA ILE A 228 5.06 -1.26 -10.18
C ILE A 228 4.04 -1.80 -11.18
N ARG A 229 4.04 -3.10 -11.45
CA ARG A 229 3.14 -3.68 -12.45
C ARG A 229 1.65 -3.59 -12.11
N SER A 230 1.30 -3.72 -10.83
CA SER A 230 -0.10 -3.85 -10.39
C SER A 230 -0.64 -2.61 -9.70
N TYR A 231 0.22 -1.81 -9.07
CA TYR A 231 -0.17 -0.74 -8.13
C TYR A 231 0.42 0.63 -8.45
N GLU A 232 1.29 0.76 -9.46
CA GLU A 232 1.85 2.07 -9.84
C GLU A 232 0.80 3.14 -10.05
N MET A 233 -0.26 2.79 -10.75
CA MET A 233 -1.29 3.73 -11.12
C MET A 233 -2.22 4.09 -9.93
N MET A 234 -2.10 3.37 -8.82
CA MET A 234 -2.82 3.60 -7.55
C MET A 234 -1.94 4.30 -6.51
N ALA A 235 -0.64 4.44 -6.79
CA ALA A 235 0.31 5.05 -5.89
C ALA A 235 -0.03 6.53 -5.64
N VAL A 236 0.03 6.95 -4.38
CA VAL A 236 -0.22 8.32 -3.95
C VAL A 236 1.10 8.97 -3.55
N VAL A 237 1.43 10.08 -4.22
CA VAL A 237 2.62 10.89 -3.94
C VAL A 237 2.17 12.29 -3.51
N PRO A 238 2.48 12.74 -2.27
CA PRO A 238 2.11 14.07 -1.79
C PRO A 238 2.72 15.18 -2.66
N GLY A 239 1.99 16.27 -2.88
CA GLY A 239 2.49 17.41 -3.65
C GLY A 239 2.67 17.16 -5.16
N TYR A 240 2.44 15.94 -5.65
CA TYR A 240 2.42 15.59 -7.08
C TYR A 240 1.11 16.05 -7.76
N ALA A 241 0.59 17.22 -7.38
CA ALA A 241 -0.62 17.81 -7.94
C ALA A 241 -0.37 18.62 -9.22
N SER A 242 0.83 18.54 -9.82
CA SER A 242 1.21 19.39 -10.95
C SER A 242 2.21 18.68 -11.87
N ALA A 243 1.70 17.90 -12.84
CA ALA A 243 2.20 17.86 -14.22
C ALA A 243 1.59 16.73 -15.09
N LYS A 244 0.97 15.69 -14.51
CA LYS A 244 0.27 14.64 -15.30
C LYS A 244 -0.98 14.13 -14.59
N THR A 245 -2.02 14.94 -14.60
CA THR A 245 -3.40 14.58 -14.19
C THR A 245 -3.94 13.37 -14.98
N ASP A 246 -3.30 13.02 -16.09
CA ASP A 246 -3.65 11.92 -16.99
C ASP A 246 -3.15 10.53 -16.51
N HIS A 247 -2.42 10.42 -15.40
CA HIS A 247 -1.92 9.10 -14.97
C HIS A 247 -3.06 8.22 -14.43
N HIS A 248 -3.87 8.69 -13.49
CA HIS A 248 -4.83 7.80 -12.81
C HIS A 248 -6.00 7.33 -13.70
N ILE A 249 -6.23 7.92 -14.88
CA ILE A 249 -7.32 7.47 -15.77
C ILE A 249 -7.16 6.01 -16.20
N VAL A 250 -5.94 5.60 -16.55
CA VAL A 250 -5.67 4.21 -16.97
C VAL A 250 -5.88 3.27 -15.79
N ALA A 251 -5.47 3.68 -14.58
CA ALA A 251 -5.75 2.98 -13.32
C ALA A 251 -7.25 2.78 -13.10
N MET A 252 -8.02 3.86 -13.22
CA MET A 252 -9.46 3.84 -13.01
C MET A 252 -10.14 2.94 -14.01
N LEU A 253 -9.73 2.98 -15.28
CA LEU A 253 -10.25 2.09 -16.31
C LEU A 253 -9.88 0.63 -16.03
N GLY A 254 -8.65 0.36 -15.58
CA GLY A 254 -8.23 -0.97 -15.15
C GLY A 254 -9.03 -1.49 -13.95
N TYR A 255 -9.25 -0.64 -12.94
CA TYR A 255 -10.05 -0.97 -11.77
C TYR A 255 -11.52 -1.24 -12.16
N ILE A 256 -12.10 -0.39 -13.02
CA ILE A 256 -13.44 -0.59 -13.57
C ILE A 256 -13.49 -1.92 -14.33
N ALA A 257 -12.50 -2.22 -15.16
CA ALA A 257 -12.44 -3.46 -15.94
C ALA A 257 -12.29 -4.70 -15.06
N ALA A 258 -11.52 -4.65 -13.97
CA ALA A 258 -11.38 -5.76 -13.05
C ALA A 258 -12.63 -5.99 -12.17
N ASN A 259 -13.39 -4.93 -11.89
CA ASN A 259 -14.51 -4.94 -10.94
C ASN A 259 -15.87 -4.64 -11.59
N TYR A 260 -15.96 -4.74 -12.92
CA TYR A 260 -17.09 -4.24 -13.73
C TYR A 260 -18.45 -4.82 -13.33
N SER A 261 -18.48 -6.01 -12.73
CA SER A 261 -19.71 -6.64 -12.25
C SER A 261 -20.35 -5.85 -11.11
N ASN A 262 -19.58 -5.31 -10.16
CA ASN A 262 -20.13 -4.73 -8.92
C ASN A 262 -19.67 -3.29 -8.62
N VAL A 263 -18.74 -2.73 -9.41
CA VAL A 263 -18.19 -1.39 -9.16
C VAL A 263 -19.28 -0.30 -9.24
N THR A 264 -19.20 0.65 -8.30
CA THR A 264 -20.00 1.88 -8.29
C THR A 264 -19.10 3.11 -8.42
N LEU A 265 -19.65 4.25 -8.84
CA LEU A 265 -18.89 5.50 -8.93
C LEU A 265 -18.35 5.90 -7.55
N ARG A 266 -19.16 5.72 -6.51
CA ARG A 266 -18.78 5.95 -5.12
C ARG A 266 -17.61 5.08 -4.70
N SER A 267 -17.70 3.75 -4.87
CA SER A 267 -16.61 2.84 -4.50
C SER A 267 -15.33 3.12 -5.29
N LEU A 268 -15.46 3.54 -6.55
CA LEU A 268 -14.31 3.95 -7.37
C LEU A 268 -13.68 5.24 -6.82
N ALA A 269 -14.51 6.23 -6.49
CA ALA A 269 -14.04 7.51 -5.95
C ALA A 269 -13.37 7.33 -4.57
N GLU A 270 -13.97 6.53 -3.69
CA GLU A 270 -13.41 6.16 -2.39
C GLU A 270 -12.06 5.43 -2.54
N PHE A 271 -11.97 4.46 -3.47
CA PHE A 271 -10.73 3.72 -3.73
C PHE A 271 -9.58 4.62 -4.17
N PHE A 272 -9.86 5.63 -4.99
CA PHE A 272 -8.87 6.60 -5.47
C PHE A 272 -8.76 7.87 -4.60
N CYS A 273 -9.38 7.89 -3.42
CA CYS A 273 -9.41 9.04 -2.50
C CYS A 273 -9.86 10.36 -3.17
N TYR A 274 -10.78 10.28 -4.11
CA TYR A 274 -11.37 11.42 -4.81
C TYR A 274 -12.85 11.58 -4.48
N ASN A 275 -13.41 12.74 -4.80
CA ASN A 275 -14.86 12.91 -4.84
C ASN A 275 -15.44 12.39 -6.16
N GLU A 276 -16.69 11.92 -6.14
CA GLU A 276 -17.37 11.36 -7.31
C GLU A 276 -17.44 12.33 -8.49
N SER A 277 -17.56 13.63 -8.23
CA SER A 277 -17.65 14.67 -9.27
C SER A 277 -16.34 14.79 -10.06
N TYR A 278 -15.20 14.71 -9.37
CA TYR A 278 -13.87 14.72 -9.96
C TYR A 278 -13.67 13.49 -10.84
N VAL A 279 -13.96 12.29 -10.31
CA VAL A 279 -13.85 11.03 -11.06
C VAL A 279 -14.74 11.03 -12.31
N SER A 280 -15.99 11.47 -12.17
CA SER A 280 -16.93 11.57 -13.30
C SER A 280 -16.42 12.51 -14.39
N ARG A 281 -15.93 13.70 -14.02
CA ARG A 281 -15.33 14.66 -14.95
C ARG A 281 -14.10 14.06 -15.63
N MET A 282 -13.23 13.39 -14.88
CA MET A 282 -12.00 12.80 -15.41
C MET A 282 -12.31 11.69 -16.42
N LEU A 283 -13.19 10.74 -16.08
CA LEU A 283 -13.65 9.70 -17.01
C LEU A 283 -14.23 10.29 -18.29
N LYS A 284 -15.12 11.30 -18.17
CA LYS A 284 -15.76 11.92 -19.33
C LYS A 284 -14.76 12.67 -20.22
N THR A 285 -13.81 13.37 -19.62
CA THR A 285 -12.80 14.16 -20.33
C THR A 285 -11.85 13.26 -21.14
N HIS A 286 -11.39 12.15 -20.55
CA HIS A 286 -10.40 11.30 -21.20
C HIS A 286 -10.99 10.20 -22.10
N THR A 287 -12.19 9.70 -21.79
CA THR A 287 -12.79 8.59 -22.55
C THR A 287 -13.94 9.01 -23.45
N GLY A 288 -14.44 10.25 -23.28
CA GLY A 288 -15.70 10.68 -23.87
C GLY A 288 -16.95 10.02 -23.26
N LYS A 289 -16.78 9.11 -22.30
CA LYS A 289 -17.84 8.30 -21.69
C LYS A 289 -17.98 8.57 -20.19
N THR A 290 -19.21 8.49 -19.71
CA THR A 290 -19.54 8.49 -18.28
C THR A 290 -19.18 7.14 -17.67
N PHE A 291 -19.01 7.10 -16.35
CA PHE A 291 -18.79 5.86 -15.60
C PHE A 291 -19.80 4.76 -15.96
N ASN A 292 -21.09 5.10 -16.00
CA ASN A 292 -22.15 4.14 -16.33
C ASN A 292 -22.07 3.64 -17.78
N GLU A 293 -21.62 4.46 -18.74
CA GLU A 293 -21.41 4.03 -20.12
C GLU A 293 -20.26 3.01 -20.20
N ILE A 294 -19.13 3.29 -19.53
CA ILE A 294 -17.95 2.40 -19.49
C ILE A 294 -18.30 1.04 -18.88
N VAL A 295 -18.94 1.04 -17.70
CA VAL A 295 -19.33 -0.19 -17.01
C VAL A 295 -20.31 -1.00 -17.85
N ASN A 296 -21.35 -0.35 -18.42
CA ASN A 296 -22.31 -1.04 -19.27
C ASN A 296 -21.64 -1.63 -20.52
N ASP A 297 -20.66 -0.93 -21.10
CA ASP A 297 -19.94 -1.43 -22.26
C ASP A 297 -19.20 -2.73 -21.98
N LEU A 298 -18.46 -2.78 -20.85
CA LEU A 298 -17.73 -3.96 -20.40
C LEU A 298 -18.68 -5.12 -20.08
N ARG A 299 -19.77 -4.85 -19.35
CA ARG A 299 -20.79 -5.87 -19.04
C ARG A 299 -21.38 -6.49 -20.30
N MET A 300 -21.66 -5.68 -21.32
CA MET A 300 -22.24 -6.17 -22.57
C MET A 300 -21.23 -6.90 -23.45
N GLU A 301 -19.95 -6.55 -23.41
CA GLU A 301 -18.91 -7.29 -24.14
C GLU A 301 -18.71 -8.68 -23.50
N HIS A 302 -18.58 -8.75 -22.17
CA HIS A 302 -18.49 -10.04 -21.47
C HIS A 302 -19.76 -10.89 -21.63
N ALA A 303 -20.95 -10.27 -21.59
CA ALA A 303 -22.18 -11.01 -21.88
C ALA A 303 -22.16 -11.61 -23.29
N LYS A 304 -21.68 -10.87 -24.29
CA LYS A 304 -21.55 -11.33 -25.68
C LYS A 304 -20.58 -12.51 -25.80
N GLU A 305 -19.44 -12.45 -25.12
CA GLU A 305 -18.47 -13.57 -25.05
C GLU A 305 -19.11 -14.81 -24.43
N MET A 306 -19.75 -14.66 -23.27
CA MET A 306 -20.41 -15.78 -22.57
C MET A 306 -21.55 -16.40 -23.38
N LEU A 307 -22.28 -15.60 -24.17
CA LEU A 307 -23.34 -16.11 -25.04
C LEU A 307 -22.81 -17.04 -26.13
N GLY A 308 -21.59 -16.81 -26.63
CA GLY A 308 -20.96 -17.62 -27.66
C GLY A 308 -20.13 -18.80 -27.12
N ASN A 309 -19.53 -18.64 -25.95
CA ASN A 309 -18.56 -19.60 -25.41
C ASN A 309 -19.13 -20.52 -24.32
N THR A 310 -20.38 -20.32 -23.90
CA THR A 310 -21.00 -21.10 -22.82
C THR A 310 -22.48 -21.40 -23.08
N ASP A 311 -23.00 -22.45 -22.45
CA ASP A 311 -24.43 -22.77 -22.42
C ASP A 311 -25.19 -22.16 -21.24
N LYS A 312 -24.56 -21.26 -20.47
CA LYS A 312 -25.20 -20.55 -19.34
C LYS A 312 -26.48 -19.86 -19.78
N THR A 313 -27.55 -19.95 -18.99
CA THR A 313 -28.81 -19.26 -19.23
C THR A 313 -28.63 -17.74 -19.20
N ILE A 314 -29.58 -17.00 -19.79
CA ILE A 314 -29.54 -15.52 -19.75
C ILE A 314 -29.60 -14.99 -18.32
N GLY A 315 -30.25 -15.72 -17.40
CA GLY A 315 -30.28 -15.38 -15.98
C GLY A 315 -28.92 -15.52 -15.31
N GLU A 316 -28.22 -16.62 -15.55
CA GLU A 316 -26.87 -16.84 -15.02
C GLU A 316 -25.89 -15.81 -15.58
N ILE A 317 -25.92 -15.55 -16.88
CA ILE A 317 -25.08 -14.52 -17.51
C ILE A 317 -25.37 -13.15 -16.90
N SER A 318 -26.65 -12.81 -16.70
CA SER A 318 -27.02 -11.54 -16.07
C SER A 318 -26.41 -11.36 -14.70
N GLN A 319 -26.47 -12.39 -13.86
CA GLN A 319 -25.89 -12.33 -12.51
C GLN A 319 -24.37 -12.19 -12.56
N GLU A 320 -23.71 -12.93 -13.44
CA GLU A 320 -22.25 -12.95 -13.53
C GLU A 320 -21.65 -11.63 -14.06
N VAL A 321 -22.31 -11.02 -15.06
CA VAL A 321 -21.89 -9.71 -15.56
C VAL A 321 -22.36 -8.55 -14.67
N GLY A 322 -23.10 -8.80 -13.60
CA GLY A 322 -23.55 -7.76 -12.66
C GLY A 322 -24.73 -6.91 -13.15
N CYS A 323 -25.60 -7.49 -13.98
CA CYS A 323 -26.90 -6.90 -14.30
C CYS A 323 -27.95 -7.29 -13.24
N PHE A 324 -28.76 -6.32 -12.81
CA PHE A 324 -29.84 -6.50 -11.83
C PHE A 324 -30.73 -7.73 -12.10
N ASP A 325 -31.14 -7.93 -13.36
CA ASP A 325 -31.90 -9.11 -13.77
C ASP A 325 -31.77 -9.36 -15.28
N SER A 326 -32.32 -10.50 -15.73
CA SER A 326 -32.34 -10.91 -17.14
C SER A 326 -33.00 -9.88 -18.07
N SER A 327 -33.98 -9.13 -17.57
CA SER A 327 -34.69 -8.10 -18.33
C SER A 327 -33.79 -6.88 -18.56
N HIS A 328 -33.03 -6.47 -17.54
CA HIS A 328 -32.04 -5.43 -17.61
C HIS A 328 -30.92 -5.78 -18.60
N LEU A 329 -30.37 -7.00 -18.50
CA LEU A 329 -29.39 -7.50 -19.48
C LEU A 329 -29.97 -7.46 -20.89
N SER A 330 -31.18 -8.00 -21.09
CA SER A 330 -31.81 -8.08 -22.43
C SER A 330 -32.03 -6.69 -23.04
N LYS A 331 -32.48 -5.72 -22.24
CA LYS A 331 -32.69 -4.33 -22.69
C LYS A 331 -31.38 -3.66 -23.09
N LYS A 332 -30.34 -3.79 -22.26
CA LYS A 332 -29.03 -3.18 -22.53
C LYS A 332 -28.33 -3.83 -23.73
N PHE A 333 -28.41 -5.16 -23.82
CA PHE A 333 -27.82 -5.91 -24.92
C PHE A 333 -28.47 -5.58 -26.26
N ARG A 334 -29.82 -5.53 -26.30
CA ARG A 334 -30.55 -5.10 -27.50
C ARG A 334 -30.25 -3.65 -27.86
N GLY A 335 -30.10 -2.77 -26.88
CA GLY A 335 -29.70 -1.39 -27.12
C GLY A 335 -28.32 -1.26 -27.77
N LYS A 336 -27.37 -2.13 -27.42
CA LYS A 336 -26.00 -2.09 -27.94
C LYS A 336 -25.81 -2.85 -29.26
N TYR A 337 -26.41 -4.03 -29.41
CA TYR A 337 -26.18 -4.93 -30.54
C TYR A 337 -27.37 -5.08 -31.49
N GLY A 338 -28.49 -4.39 -31.23
CA GLY A 338 -29.69 -4.41 -32.07
C GLY A 338 -30.57 -5.66 -31.95
N VAL A 339 -30.08 -6.73 -31.30
CA VAL A 339 -30.80 -8.00 -31.11
C VAL A 339 -30.81 -8.41 -29.63
N SER A 340 -31.76 -9.25 -29.23
CA SER A 340 -31.77 -9.79 -27.86
C SER A 340 -30.64 -10.82 -27.65
N PRO A 341 -30.22 -11.07 -26.40
CA PRO A 341 -29.24 -12.12 -26.07
C PRO A 341 -29.61 -13.50 -26.63
N LYS A 342 -30.91 -13.85 -26.58
CA LYS A 342 -31.42 -15.13 -27.10
C LYS A 342 -31.29 -15.22 -28.62
N GLU A 343 -31.67 -14.15 -29.33
CA GLU A 343 -31.54 -14.07 -30.79
C GLU A 343 -30.07 -14.12 -31.22
N TYR A 344 -29.19 -13.42 -30.50
CA TYR A 344 -27.75 -13.43 -30.76
C TYR A 344 -27.14 -14.83 -30.63
N ARG A 345 -27.44 -15.53 -29.52
CA ARG A 345 -26.98 -16.91 -29.33
C ARG A 345 -27.52 -17.86 -30.38
N LYS A 346 -28.78 -17.70 -30.79
CA LYS A 346 -29.38 -18.53 -31.85
C LYS A 346 -28.60 -18.39 -33.15
N LYS A 347 -28.30 -17.15 -33.56
CA LYS A 347 -27.49 -16.88 -34.77
C LYS A 347 -26.11 -17.51 -34.69
N LEU A 348 -25.41 -17.39 -33.57
CA LEU A 348 -24.10 -18.03 -33.41
C LEU A 348 -24.15 -19.56 -33.58
N LYS A 349 -25.21 -20.21 -33.08
CA LYS A 349 -25.40 -21.67 -33.27
C LYS A 349 -25.81 -22.03 -34.70
N GLU A 350 -26.48 -21.13 -35.41
CA GLU A 350 -26.83 -21.30 -36.84
C GLU A 350 -25.59 -21.10 -37.74
N ASP A 351 -24.66 -20.21 -37.38
CA ASP A 351 -23.42 -19.95 -38.15
C ASP A 351 -22.31 -21.01 -37.91
N LEU A 352 -22.42 -21.82 -36.85
CA LEU A 352 -21.48 -22.88 -36.49
C LEU A 352 -21.88 -24.28 -37.00
N ASN A 353 -23.08 -24.41 -37.56
CA ASN A 353 -23.60 -25.63 -38.21
C ASN A 353 -23.60 -25.45 -39.73
#